data_AF-A0A7R9DW30-F1
#
_entry.id   AF-A0A7R9DW30-F1
#
_cell.length_a   1.000
_cell.length_b   1.000
_cell.length_c   1.000
_cell.angle_alpha   90.00
_cell.angle_beta   90.00
_cell.angle_gamma   90.00
#
_symmetry.space_group_name_H-M   'P 1'
#
loop_
_entity.id
_entity.type
_entity.pdbx_description
1 polymer ?
#
loop_
_entity_poly.entity_id
_entity_poly.type
_entity_poly.pdbx_seq_one_letter_code
_entity_poly.pdbx_strand_id
1 'polypeptide(L)'
;MTTFSLLLESTDCTADPVPNRSIYFAVKTCGKFHKDRIPVVKSTWAKYARHIGFYSELEDSSIPTIDVGVANTDHGHCGKTLAILSHVASLSGGLPDVRWVVVADD
;
A
#
# COMPACT_ATOMS: atom_id res chain seq x y z
N MET A 1 -33.16 10.45 39.06
CA MET A 1 -32.76 9.15 38.48
C MET A 1 -31.93 9.41 37.26
N THR A 2 -30.80 8.72 37.20
CA THR A 2 -29.60 8.93 36.41
C THR A 2 -29.84 9.01 34.90
N THR A 3 -29.49 10.13 34.27
CA THR A 3 -29.26 10.19 32.83
C THR A 3 -27.89 9.56 32.56
N PHE A 4 -27.90 8.39 31.93
CA PHE A 4 -26.72 7.68 31.44
C PHE A 4 -26.16 8.47 30.25
N SER A 5 -25.35 9.49 30.52
CA SER A 5 -24.54 10.13 29.49
C SER A 5 -23.43 9.15 29.12
N LEU A 6 -23.64 8.40 28.05
CA LEU A 6 -22.59 7.63 27.40
C LEU A 6 -21.45 8.61 27.05
N LEU A 7 -20.36 8.49 27.78
CA LEU A 7 -19.05 8.98 27.37
C LEU A 7 -18.66 8.23 26.11
N LEU A 8 -19.14 8.70 24.95
CA LEU A 8 -18.34 8.59 23.74
C LEU A 8 -17.26 9.67 23.90
N GLU A 9 -16.16 9.32 24.55
CA GLU A 9 -14.90 9.99 24.29
C GLU A 9 -14.57 9.69 22.82
N SER A 10 -15.16 10.47 21.91
CA SER A 10 -14.67 10.57 20.55
C SER A 10 -13.26 11.09 20.70
N THR A 11 -12.28 10.19 20.54
CA THR A 11 -10.89 10.57 20.36
C THR A 11 -10.88 11.52 19.17
N ASP A 12 -10.82 12.80 19.49
CA ASP A 12 -10.81 13.88 18.54
C ASP A 12 -9.57 13.67 17.67
N CYS A 13 -9.77 13.37 16.39
CA CYS A 13 -8.72 13.30 15.38
C CYS A 13 -8.19 14.72 15.13
N THR A 14 -7.56 15.31 16.16
CA THR A 14 -7.03 16.68 16.18
C THR A 14 -5.74 16.84 15.40
N ALA A 15 -5.14 15.74 14.95
CA ALA A 15 -3.92 15.78 14.16
C ALA A 15 -4.23 16.12 12.70
N ASP A 16 -3.41 17.00 12.12
CA ASP A 16 -3.44 17.29 10.69
C ASP A 16 -3.31 15.97 9.89
N PRO A 17 -4.15 15.77 8.84
CA PRO A 17 -4.04 14.60 7.98
C PRO A 17 -2.64 14.47 7.36
N VAL A 18 -2.13 13.24 7.30
CA VAL A 18 -0.85 12.96 6.62
C VAL A 18 -0.97 13.36 5.14
N PRO A 19 -0.09 14.23 4.61
CA PRO A 19 -0.13 14.62 3.21
C PRO A 19 0.07 13.42 2.27
N ASN A 20 -0.77 13.29 1.24
CA ASN A 20 -0.70 12.14 0.31
C ASN A 20 0.67 11.97 -0.37
N ARG A 21 1.39 13.06 -0.65
CA ARG A 21 2.76 13.06 -1.19
C ARG A 21 3.80 12.46 -0.25
N SER A 22 3.48 12.38 1.05
CA SER A 22 4.38 11.81 2.05
C SER A 22 4.17 10.32 2.30
N ILE A 23 3.29 9.69 1.51
CA ILE A 23 2.93 8.28 1.65
C ILE A 23 3.28 7.56 0.34
N TYR A 24 4.02 6.46 0.46
CA TYR A 24 4.20 5.49 -0.61
C TYR A 24 3.32 4.26 -0.37
N PHE A 25 2.46 3.94 -1.33
CA PHE A 25 1.61 2.75 -1.28
C PHE A 25 2.28 1.62 -2.05
N ALA A 26 2.53 0.50 -1.38
CA ALA A 26 3.05 -0.72 -1.98
C ALA A 26 1.94 -1.79 -1.98
N VAL A 27 1.37 -2.06 -3.16
CA VAL A 27 0.31 -3.04 -3.33
C VAL A 27 0.91 -4.38 -3.70
N LYS A 28 0.78 -5.37 -2.83
CA LYS A 28 1.21 -6.75 -3.05
C LYS A 28 0.14 -7.49 -3.86
N THR A 29 0.55 -8.11 -4.96
CA THR A 29 -0.32 -8.91 -5.83
C THR A 29 0.46 -10.12 -6.37
N CYS A 30 -0.17 -10.84 -7.30
CA CYS A 30 0.43 -11.90 -8.10
C CYS A 30 -0.18 -11.93 -9.50
N GLY A 31 0.48 -12.60 -10.44
CA GLY A 31 0.09 -12.63 -11.87
C GLY A 31 -1.36 -13.05 -12.10
N LYS A 32 -1.91 -13.89 -11.21
CA LYS A 32 -3.32 -14.33 -11.24
C LYS A 32 -4.31 -13.17 -11.15
N PHE A 33 -3.99 -12.11 -10.41
CA PHE A 33 -4.95 -11.05 -10.07
C PHE A 33 -4.81 -9.77 -10.90
N HIS A 34 -3.85 -9.73 -11.83
CA HIS A 34 -3.61 -8.57 -12.70
C HIS A 34 -4.87 -8.14 -13.47
N LYS A 35 -5.67 -9.09 -13.96
CA LYS A 35 -6.86 -8.79 -14.78
C LYS A 35 -8.14 -8.59 -13.96
N ASP A 36 -8.12 -8.97 -12.68
CA ASP A 36 -9.33 -9.04 -11.86
C ASP A 36 -9.32 -8.00 -10.73
N ARG A 37 -8.34 -8.05 -9.82
CA ARG A 37 -8.31 -7.20 -8.62
C ARG A 37 -7.64 -5.86 -8.86
N ILE A 38 -6.54 -5.86 -9.61
CA ILE A 38 -5.78 -4.64 -9.86
C ILE A 38 -6.59 -3.55 -10.59
N PRO A 39 -7.45 -3.85 -11.58
CA PRO A 39 -8.31 -2.83 -12.19
C PRO A 39 -9.26 -2.18 -11.18
N VAL A 40 -9.75 -2.95 -10.20
CA VAL A 40 -10.59 -2.44 -9.10
C VAL A 40 -9.78 -1.53 -8.20
N VAL A 41 -8.59 -1.96 -7.75
CA VAL A 41 -7.69 -1.13 -6.95
C VAL A 41 -7.38 0.20 -7.65
N LYS A 42 -6.97 0.13 -8.93
CA LYS A 42 -6.66 1.31 -9.78
C LYS A 42 -7.84 2.26 -9.96
N SER A 43 -9.05 1.74 -10.18
CA SER A 43 -10.26 2.57 -10.42
C SER A 43 -10.88 3.14 -9.14
N THR A 44 -10.50 2.61 -7.97
CA THR A 44 -11.03 3.01 -6.67
C THR A 44 -10.05 3.89 -5.88
N TRP A 45 -9.34 3.35 -4.89
CA TRP A 45 -8.55 4.15 -3.95
C TRP A 45 -7.18 4.53 -4.51
N ALA A 46 -6.56 3.68 -5.35
CA ALA A 46 -5.20 3.90 -5.83
C ALA A 46 -5.07 5.15 -6.73
N LYS A 47 -6.15 5.59 -7.39
CA LYS A 47 -6.14 6.84 -8.17
C LYS A 47 -5.91 8.10 -7.34
N TYR A 48 -6.06 8.02 -6.01
CA TYR A 48 -5.80 9.12 -5.08
C TYR A 48 -4.40 9.02 -4.43
N ALA A 49 -3.70 7.90 -4.62
CA ALA A 49 -2.33 7.71 -4.13
C ALA A 49 -1.35 8.46 -5.03
N ARG A 50 -0.51 9.32 -4.42
CA ARG A 50 0.49 10.10 -5.16
C ARG A 50 1.69 9.24 -5.57
N HIS A 51 2.15 8.36 -4.69
CA HIS A 51 3.23 7.41 -4.93
C HIS A 51 2.68 6.01 -4.70
N ILE A 52 2.71 5.17 -5.74
CA ILE A 52 2.20 3.81 -5.67
C ILE A 52 3.02 2.87 -6.56
N GLY A 53 3.33 1.69 -6.03
CA GLY A 53 3.93 0.58 -6.77
C GLY A 53 3.10 -0.69 -6.61
N PHE A 54 2.92 -1.44 -7.69
CA PHE A 54 2.27 -2.75 -7.70
C PHE A 54 3.35 -3.82 -7.76
N TYR A 55 3.38 -4.74 -6.80
CA TYR A 55 4.45 -5.71 -6.63
C TYR A 55 3.96 -7.12 -6.92
N SER A 56 4.55 -7.75 -7.92
CA SER A 56 4.14 -9.05 -8.46
C SER A 56 5.37 -9.83 -8.86
N GLU A 57 5.32 -11.16 -8.77
CA GLU A 57 6.34 -12.06 -9.33
C GLU A 57 6.29 -12.14 -10.87
N LEU A 58 5.33 -11.45 -11.49
CA LEU A 58 5.20 -11.36 -12.94
C LEU A 58 5.18 -9.89 -13.37
N GLU A 59 6.09 -9.51 -14.25
CA GLU A 59 6.07 -8.21 -14.91
C GLU A 59 4.89 -8.11 -15.89
N ASP A 60 4.18 -6.98 -15.83
CA ASP A 60 3.07 -6.66 -16.72
C ASP A 60 3.20 -5.20 -17.15
N SER A 61 3.34 -4.93 -18.44
CA SER A 61 3.50 -3.55 -18.91
C SER A 61 2.19 -2.75 -18.89
N SER A 62 1.03 -3.43 -18.87
CA SER A 62 -0.29 -2.78 -18.78
C SER A 62 -0.62 -2.29 -17.37
N ILE A 63 0.04 -2.88 -16.38
CA ILE A 63 0.00 -2.53 -14.96
C ILE A 63 1.46 -2.56 -14.53
N PRO A 64 2.24 -1.48 -14.63
CA PRO A 64 3.70 -1.51 -14.48
C PRO A 64 4.10 -2.09 -13.12
N THR A 65 4.17 -3.43 -13.06
CA THR A 65 4.40 -4.20 -11.86
C THR A 65 5.89 -4.30 -11.64
N ILE A 66 6.28 -4.36 -10.37
CA ILE A 66 7.65 -4.42 -9.93
C ILE A 66 7.88 -5.83 -9.41
N ASP A 67 8.74 -6.58 -10.10
CA ASP A 67 9.24 -7.85 -9.59
C ASP A 67 10.45 -7.59 -8.68
N VAL A 68 10.35 -8.06 -7.44
CA VAL A 68 11.41 -7.99 -6.42
C VAL A 68 12.16 -9.32 -6.28
N GLY A 69 11.99 -10.24 -7.22
CA GLY A 69 12.67 -11.53 -7.27
C GLY A 69 12.14 -12.54 -6.26
N VAL A 70 10.91 -12.35 -5.76
CA VAL A 70 10.28 -13.25 -4.79
C VAL A 70 9.07 -13.91 -5.43
N ALA A 71 9.20 -15.20 -5.70
CA ALA A 71 8.13 -16.03 -6.26
C ALA A 71 6.88 -16.00 -5.37
N ASN A 72 5.70 -16.14 -5.99
CA ASN A 72 4.47 -16.33 -5.24
C ASN A 72 4.42 -17.72 -4.61
N THR A 73 4.08 -17.78 -3.33
CA THR A 73 3.92 -19.02 -2.57
C THR A 73 2.61 -18.97 -1.79
N ASP A 74 1.97 -20.12 -1.60
CA ASP A 74 0.73 -20.20 -0.81
C ASP A 74 0.95 -19.88 0.67
N HIS A 75 2.19 -20.00 1.15
CA HIS A 75 2.62 -19.72 2.51
C HIS A 75 3.97 -18.98 2.49
N GLY A 76 4.22 -18.07 3.43
CA GLY A 76 5.50 -17.36 3.53
C GLY A 76 5.55 -15.98 2.85
N HIS A 77 4.45 -15.21 2.90
CA HIS A 77 4.37 -13.87 2.32
C HIS A 77 5.34 -12.83 2.93
N CYS A 78 5.92 -13.12 4.09
CA CYS A 78 6.86 -12.23 4.77
C CYS A 78 8.08 -11.88 3.90
N GLY A 79 8.55 -12.82 3.06
CA GLY A 79 9.68 -12.59 2.16
C GLY A 79 9.38 -11.50 1.14
N LYS A 80 8.20 -11.56 0.51
CA LYS A 80 7.74 -10.55 -0.46
C LYS A 80 7.60 -9.18 0.22
N THR A 81 7.02 -9.13 1.42
CA THR A 81 6.91 -7.88 2.20
C THR A 81 8.28 -7.27 2.51
N LEU A 82 9.27 -8.06 2.95
CA LEU A 82 10.60 -7.55 3.26
C LEU A 82 11.34 -7.05 2.00
N ALA A 83 11.18 -7.76 0.88
CA ALA A 83 11.75 -7.35 -0.40
C ALA A 83 11.12 -6.05 -0.91
N ILE A 84 9.80 -5.89 -0.76
CA ILE A 84 9.09 -4.63 -1.03
C ILE A 84 9.67 -3.48 -0.19
N LEU A 85 9.81 -3.67 1.12
CA LEU A 85 10.35 -2.63 2.00
C LEU A 85 11.79 -2.24 1.63
N SER A 86 12.63 -3.23 1.29
CA SER A 86 14.01 -3.00 0.83
C SER A 86 14.04 -2.20 -0.47
N HIS A 87 13.14 -2.52 -1.41
CA HIS A 87 12.99 -1.77 -2.66
C HIS A 87 12.51 -0.33 -2.38
N VAL A 88 11.50 -0.12 -1.53
CA VAL A 88 11.04 1.24 -1.21
C VAL A 88 12.16 2.05 -0.53
N ALA A 89 12.95 1.43 0.34
CA ALA A 89 14.10 2.08 0.96
C ALA A 89 15.17 2.51 -0.06
N SER A 90 15.42 1.73 -1.12
CA SER A 90 16.37 2.10 -2.17
C SER A 90 15.90 3.29 -3.03
N LEU A 91 14.58 3.53 -3.10
CA LEU A 91 13.99 4.69 -3.77
C LEU A 91 14.06 5.99 -2.96
N SER A 92 14.47 5.93 -1.69
CA SER A 92 14.41 7.08 -0.75
C SER A 92 15.05 8.36 -1.30
N GLY A 93 16.16 8.26 -2.04
CA GLY A 93 16.80 9.43 -2.67
C GLY A 93 15.97 10.12 -3.76
N GLY A 94 15.01 9.42 -4.37
CA GLY A 94 14.08 9.96 -5.38
C GLY A 94 12.71 10.34 -4.81
N LEU A 95 12.46 10.08 -3.52
CA LEU A 95 11.19 10.31 -2.84
C LEU A 95 11.38 11.13 -1.56
N PRO A 96 11.91 12.37 -1.64
CA PRO A 96 12.37 13.13 -0.48
C PRO A 96 11.25 13.49 0.52
N ASP A 97 10.00 13.54 0.07
CA ASP A 97 8.84 13.86 0.90
C ASP A 97 8.20 12.62 1.57
N VAL A 98 8.56 11.41 1.14
CA VAL A 98 7.96 10.16 1.64
C VAL A 98 8.48 9.87 3.05
N ARG A 99 7.55 9.78 4.00
CA ARG A 99 7.80 9.45 5.41
C ARG A 99 7.06 8.20 5.87
N TRP A 100 6.06 7.78 5.11
CA TRP A 100 5.19 6.66 5.42
C TRP A 100 5.17 5.66 4.27
N VAL A 101 5.24 4.37 4.61
CA VAL A 101 5.02 3.27 3.67
C VAL A 101 3.79 2.51 4.11
N VAL A 102 2.82 2.38 3.21
CA VAL A 102 1.63 1.56 3.42
C VAL A 102 1.76 0.33 2.53
N VAL A 103 1.88 -0.84 3.15
CA VAL A 103 1.85 -2.12 2.44
C VAL A 103 0.43 -2.66 2.51
N ALA A 104 -0.17 -2.91 1.35
CA ALA A 104 -1.53 -3.41 1.22
C ALA A 104 -1.58 -4.62 0.29
N ASP A 105 -2.56 -5.49 0.49
CA ASP A 105 -2.89 -6.55 -0.48
C ASP A 105 -3.91 -6.02 -1.50
N ASP A 106 -4.03 -6.73 -2.63
CA ASP A 106 -4.90 -6.38 -3.76
C ASP A 106 -6.41 -6.67 -3.58
#